data_AF-A0A558ALH7-F1
#
_entry.id   AF-A0A558ALH7-F1
#
_cell.length_a   1.000
_cell.length_b   1.000
_cell.length_c   1.000
_cell.angle_alpha   90.00
_cell.angle_beta   90.00
_cell.angle_gamma   90.00
#
_symmetry.space_group_name_H-M   'P 1'
#
loop_
_entity.id
_entity.type
_entity.pdbx_description
1 polymer ?
#
loop_
_entity_poly.entity_id
_entity_poly.type
_entity_poly.pdbx_seq_one_letter_code
_entity_poly.pdbx_strand_id
1 'polypeptide(L)'
;MLLHEVVLSVMTKTADEAERAADEESDPFTALSRFVHAVAEHRVTVLCPLLAGYPMANSPELETQKKRVTTGVDALVRAAQQAGQVRDDVSYSDLLMSLAELTRPLAGWTSIDHLSHRNLQIFLDGLRGPAQTELPGRPATVEDLRANAKKKRDRG
;
A
#
# COMPACT_ATOMS: atom_id res chain seq x y z
N MET A 1 18.59 15.56 -0.11
CA MET A 1 18.74 15.38 1.35
C MET A 1 17.37 15.26 2.01
N LEU A 2 16.51 16.29 2.00
CA LEU A 2 15.17 16.23 2.62
C LEU A 2 14.24 15.15 2.06
N LEU A 3 14.16 14.98 0.74
CA LEU A 3 13.26 13.99 0.13
C LEU A 3 13.62 12.55 0.53
N HIS A 4 14.91 12.24 0.66
CA HIS A 4 15.36 10.90 1.08
C HIS A 4 14.94 10.60 2.52
N GLU A 5 15.20 11.52 3.45
CA GLU A 5 14.83 11.39 4.86
C GLU A 5 13.32 11.29 5.06
N VAL A 6 12.54 12.10 4.32
CA VAL A 6 11.08 12.03 4.36
C VAL A 6 10.58 10.68 3.84
N VAL A 7 11.11 10.20 2.71
CA VAL A 7 10.74 8.87 2.17
C VAL A 7 11.09 7.76 3.15
N LEU A 8 12.30 7.80 3.72
CA LEU A 8 12.74 6.83 4.72
C LEU A 8 11.80 6.85 5.94
N SER A 9 11.47 8.03 6.46
CA SER A 9 10.55 8.18 7.60
C SER A 9 9.17 7.61 7.31
N VAL A 10 8.59 7.90 6.14
CA VAL A 10 7.27 7.38 5.76
C VAL A 10 7.31 5.86 5.59
N MET A 11 8.36 5.31 5.00
CA MET A 11 8.51 3.86 4.83
C MET A 11 8.70 3.14 6.16
N THR A 12 9.50 3.70 7.08
CA THR A 12 9.65 3.17 8.43
C THR A 12 8.31 3.16 9.15
N LYS A 13 7.57 4.28 9.17
CA LYS A 13 6.24 4.33 9.81
C LYS A 13 5.25 3.36 9.18
N THR A 14 5.28 3.21 7.85
CA THR A 14 4.40 2.26 7.16
C THR A 14 4.73 0.81 7.54
N ALA A 15 6.02 0.46 7.66
CA ALA A 15 6.43 -0.85 8.14
C ALA A 15 6.01 -1.09 9.59
N ASP A 16 6.23 -0.10 10.46
CA ASP A 16 5.88 -0.19 11.87
C ASP A 16 4.36 -0.34 12.05
N GLU A 17 3.52 0.34 11.27
CA GLU A 17 2.06 0.17 11.31
C GLU A 17 1.62 -1.22 10.82
N ALA A 18 2.30 -1.83 9.85
CA ALA A 18 1.99 -3.19 9.43
C ALA A 18 2.32 -4.21 10.53
N GLU A 19 3.49 -4.05 11.17
CA GLU A 19 3.94 -4.89 12.28
C GLU A 19 3.00 -4.75 13.49
N ARG A 20 2.68 -3.51 13.89
CA ARG A 20 1.76 -3.24 14.99
C ARG A 20 0.36 -3.78 14.74
N ALA A 21 -0.18 -3.62 13.53
CA ALA A 21 -1.50 -4.16 13.21
C ALA A 21 -1.54 -5.68 13.34
N ALA A 22 -0.47 -6.38 12.92
CA ALA A 22 -0.37 -7.83 13.05
C ALA A 22 -0.21 -8.29 14.51
N ASP A 23 0.51 -7.53 15.33
CA ASP A 23 0.76 -7.87 16.74
C ASP A 23 -0.42 -7.55 17.66
N GLU A 24 -1.12 -6.43 17.41
CA GLU A 24 -2.16 -5.91 18.29
C GLU A 24 -3.56 -6.49 17.98
N GLU A 25 -3.83 -6.91 16.75
CA GLU A 25 -5.16 -7.38 16.33
C GLU A 25 -5.18 -8.89 16.08
N SER A 26 -6.02 -9.61 16.81
CA SER A 26 -6.19 -11.06 16.63
C SER A 26 -7.03 -11.43 15.40
N ASP A 27 -7.92 -10.53 14.97
CA ASP A 27 -8.74 -10.74 13.77
C ASP A 27 -7.98 -10.23 12.52
N PRO A 28 -7.67 -11.09 11.54
CA PRO A 28 -6.83 -10.71 10.40
C PRO A 28 -7.40 -9.58 9.52
N PHE A 29 -8.71 -9.55 9.29
CA PHE A 29 -9.33 -8.46 8.54
C PHE A 29 -9.30 -7.14 9.33
N THR A 30 -9.48 -7.19 10.64
CA THR A 30 -9.36 -6.01 11.52
C THR A 30 -7.93 -5.49 11.51
N ALA A 31 -6.92 -6.36 11.58
CA ALA A 31 -5.51 -6.00 11.41
C ALA A 31 -5.26 -5.27 10.08
N LEU A 32 -5.71 -5.86 8.97
CA LEU A 32 -5.59 -5.25 7.64
C LEU A 32 -6.29 -3.88 7.56
N SER A 33 -7.50 -3.78 8.10
CA SER A 33 -8.28 -2.53 8.10
C SER A 33 -7.61 -1.44 8.90
N ARG A 34 -7.07 -1.79 10.08
CA ARG A 34 -6.32 -0.88 10.95
C ARG A 34 -5.07 -0.36 10.26
N PHE A 35 -4.29 -1.24 9.64
CA PHE A 35 -3.12 -0.86 8.84
C PHE A 35 -3.49 0.14 7.73
N VAL A 36 -4.54 -0.17 6.95
CA VAL A 36 -5.00 0.68 5.83
C VAL A 36 -5.36 2.09 6.29
N HIS A 37 -6.08 2.21 7.40
CA HIS A 37 -6.47 3.50 7.94
C HIS A 37 -5.29 4.27 8.55
N ALA A 38 -4.40 3.61 9.28
CA ALA A 38 -3.22 4.26 9.88
C ALA A 38 -2.29 4.83 8.81
N VAL A 39 -2.05 4.07 7.73
CA VAL A 39 -1.15 4.49 6.65
C VAL A 39 -1.72 5.67 5.86
N ALA A 40 -3.05 5.84 5.80
CA ALA A 40 -3.69 7.01 5.19
C ALA A 40 -3.32 8.33 5.89
N GLU A 41 -3.14 8.30 7.21
CA GLU A 41 -2.76 9.47 8.02
C GLU A 41 -1.33 9.95 7.71
N HIS A 42 -0.48 9.07 7.17
CA HIS A 42 0.93 9.35 6.89
C HIS A 42 1.20 9.87 5.47
N ARG A 43 0.14 10.15 4.68
CA ARG A 43 0.24 10.63 3.28
C ARG A 43 1.11 9.72 2.39
N VAL A 44 0.65 8.49 2.21
CA VAL A 44 1.19 7.41 1.34
C VAL A 44 1.62 7.85 -0.06
N THR A 45 1.15 8.99 -0.55
CA THR A 45 1.64 9.62 -1.79
C THR A 45 3.18 9.72 -1.87
N VAL A 46 3.87 9.81 -0.73
CA VAL A 46 5.35 9.82 -0.63
C VAL A 46 5.98 8.44 -0.77
N LEU A 47 5.18 7.36 -0.85
CA LEU A 47 5.61 6.01 -1.25
C LEU A 47 5.57 5.81 -2.77
N CYS A 48 5.13 6.80 -3.57
CA CYS A 48 5.34 6.74 -5.03
C CYS A 48 6.79 6.39 -5.46
N PRO A 49 7.87 6.78 -4.75
CA PRO A 49 9.24 6.28 -4.93
C PRO A 49 9.42 4.75 -4.84
N LEU A 50 8.61 4.04 -4.05
CA LEU A 50 8.60 2.56 -4.03
C LEU A 50 8.11 1.97 -5.35
N LEU A 51 7.19 2.68 -6.02
CA LEU A 51 6.47 2.24 -7.22
C LEU A 51 7.05 2.83 -8.51
N ALA A 52 7.67 4.01 -8.44
CA ALA A 52 8.11 4.80 -9.57
C ALA A 52 9.57 5.23 -9.42
N GLY A 53 10.49 4.29 -9.63
CA GLY A 53 11.83 4.58 -10.18
C GLY A 53 12.72 5.59 -9.45
N TYR A 54 12.41 6.01 -8.22
CA TYR A 54 13.36 6.74 -7.39
C TYR A 54 14.58 5.82 -7.23
N PRO A 55 15.81 6.32 -7.40
CA PRO A 55 17.00 5.46 -7.31
C PRO A 55 17.22 5.01 -5.86
N MET A 56 16.42 4.03 -5.42
CA MET A 56 16.63 3.24 -4.20
C MET A 56 17.87 2.36 -4.32
N ALA A 57 18.31 2.08 -5.56
CA ALA A 57 19.53 1.36 -5.88
C ALA A 57 20.79 1.93 -5.19
N ASN A 58 20.75 3.18 -4.70
CA ASN A 58 21.86 3.84 -4.01
C ASN A 58 21.65 4.03 -2.50
N SER A 59 20.60 3.46 -1.88
CA SER A 59 20.36 3.54 -0.42
C SER A 59 19.91 2.18 0.14
N PRO A 60 20.83 1.43 0.78
CA PRO A 60 20.52 0.16 1.46
C PRO A 60 19.41 0.28 2.51
N GLU A 61 19.29 1.45 3.15
CA GLU A 61 18.28 1.73 4.17
C GLU A 61 16.87 1.73 3.55
N LEU A 62 16.69 2.37 2.39
CA LEU A 62 15.41 2.40 1.68
C LEU A 62 15.01 1.01 1.18
N GLU A 63 15.95 0.21 0.66
CA GLU A 63 15.67 -1.18 0.26
C GLU A 63 15.29 -2.05 1.46
N THR A 64 15.91 -1.82 2.62
CA THR A 64 15.54 -2.51 3.87
C THR A 64 14.11 -2.18 4.28
N GLN A 65 13.75 -0.90 4.31
CA GLN A 65 12.38 -0.48 4.67
C GLN A 65 11.35 -0.93 3.63
N LYS A 66 11.73 -0.94 2.33
CA LYS A 66 10.87 -1.47 1.26
C LYS A 66 10.50 -2.92 1.53
N LYS A 67 11.50 -3.75 1.83
CA LYS A 67 11.29 -5.16 2.11
C LYS A 67 10.38 -5.33 3.33
N ARG A 68 10.61 -4.58 4.42
CA ARG A 68 9.75 -4.59 5.62
C ARG A 68 8.29 -4.29 5.25
N VAL A 69 8.04 -3.20 4.53
CA VAL A 69 6.68 -2.83 4.08
C VAL A 69 6.06 -3.95 3.25
N THR A 70 6.75 -4.42 2.20
CA THR A 70 6.16 -5.44 1.30
C THR A 70 5.88 -6.75 2.02
N THR A 71 6.77 -7.18 2.93
CA THR A 71 6.59 -8.42 3.69
C THR A 71 5.49 -8.29 4.73
N GLY A 72 5.42 -7.18 5.46
CA GLY A 72 4.35 -6.95 6.45
C GLY A 72 2.97 -6.89 5.80
N VAL A 73 2.84 -6.18 4.68
CA VAL A 73 1.57 -6.06 3.97
C VAL A 73 1.15 -7.38 3.32
N ASP A 74 2.08 -8.13 2.72
CA ASP A 74 1.79 -9.47 2.21
C ASP A 74 1.33 -10.42 3.32
N ALA A 75 1.93 -10.35 4.51
CA ALA A 75 1.53 -11.16 5.65
C ALA A 75 0.10 -10.84 6.11
N LEU A 76 -0.27 -9.55 6.21
CA LEU A 76 -1.63 -9.12 6.58
C LEU A 76 -2.67 -9.63 5.56
N VAL A 77 -2.39 -9.45 4.26
CA VAL A 77 -3.29 -9.91 3.19
C VAL A 77 -3.45 -11.43 3.24
N ARG A 78 -2.34 -12.18 3.35
CA ARG A 78 -2.38 -13.65 3.42
C ARG A 78 -3.11 -14.16 4.65
N ALA A 79 -2.92 -13.54 5.81
CA ALA A 79 -3.62 -13.93 7.03
C ALA A 79 -5.14 -13.77 6.86
N ALA A 80 -5.59 -12.66 6.27
CA ALA A 80 -7.01 -12.42 6.01
C ALA A 80 -7.60 -13.35 4.93
N GLN A 81 -6.80 -13.72 3.93
CA GLN A 81 -7.17 -14.74 2.94
C GLN A 81 -7.27 -16.14 3.56
N GLN A 82 -6.31 -16.53 4.39
CA GLN A 82 -6.32 -17.82 5.10
C GLN A 82 -7.51 -17.95 6.06
N ALA A 83 -7.95 -16.83 6.64
CA ALA A 83 -9.18 -16.76 7.44
C ALA A 83 -10.47 -16.73 6.60
N GLY A 84 -10.38 -16.72 5.26
CA GLY A 84 -11.52 -16.64 4.35
C GLY A 84 -12.23 -15.28 4.34
N GLN A 85 -11.63 -14.25 4.94
CA GLN A 85 -12.22 -12.93 5.10
C GLN A 85 -11.97 -12.02 3.90
N VAL A 86 -10.90 -12.29 3.13
CA VAL A 86 -10.50 -11.54 1.94
C VAL A 86 -10.46 -12.48 0.73
N ARG A 87 -10.88 -11.96 -0.43
CA ARG A 87 -10.80 -12.64 -1.74
C ARG A 87 -9.38 -13.12 -2.06
N ASP A 88 -9.24 -14.24 -2.77
CA ASP A 88 -7.95 -14.90 -3.05
C ASP A 88 -7.23 -14.37 -4.30
N ASP A 89 -7.95 -13.64 -5.16
CA ASP A 89 -7.44 -13.03 -6.40
C ASP A 89 -6.89 -11.60 -6.20
N VAL A 90 -6.67 -11.16 -4.95
CA VAL A 90 -5.97 -9.90 -4.62
C VAL A 90 -4.60 -10.17 -4.00
N SER A 91 -3.68 -9.23 -4.15
CA SER A 91 -2.36 -9.27 -3.53
C SER A 91 -1.98 -7.96 -2.83
N TYR A 92 -0.85 -7.98 -2.10
CA TYR A 92 -0.29 -6.78 -1.48
C TYR A 92 0.01 -5.65 -2.47
N SER A 93 0.29 -5.95 -3.75
CA SER A 93 0.57 -4.91 -4.75
C SER A 93 -0.67 -4.10 -5.09
N ASP A 94 -1.82 -4.77 -5.23
CA ASP A 94 -3.09 -4.12 -5.54
C ASP A 94 -3.51 -3.21 -4.39
N LEU A 95 -3.25 -3.66 -3.15
CA LEU A 95 -3.46 -2.89 -1.94
C LEU A 95 -2.56 -1.63 -1.91
N LEU A 96 -1.25 -1.78 -2.05
CA LEU A 96 -0.32 -0.65 -2.04
C LEU A 96 -0.59 0.35 -3.16
N MET A 97 -0.97 -0.12 -4.35
CA MET A 97 -1.38 0.74 -5.47
C MET A 97 -2.66 1.49 -5.13
N SER A 98 -3.69 0.81 -4.65
CA SER A 98 -4.97 1.43 -4.27
C SER A 98 -4.78 2.48 -3.17
N LEU A 99 -3.95 2.20 -2.16
CA LEU A 99 -3.61 3.16 -1.11
C LEU A 99 -2.90 4.39 -1.68
N ALA A 100 -1.95 4.20 -2.59
CA ALA A 100 -1.27 5.31 -3.26
C ALA A 100 -2.24 6.16 -4.10
N GLU A 101 -3.32 5.58 -4.63
CA GLU A 101 -4.32 6.32 -5.40
C GLU A 101 -5.35 7.03 -4.52
N LEU A 102 -5.91 6.33 -3.54
CA LEU A 102 -7.02 6.78 -2.69
C LEU A 102 -6.62 7.81 -1.63
N THR A 103 -5.33 7.86 -1.28
CA THR A 103 -4.80 8.84 -0.31
C THR A 103 -4.23 10.11 -0.98
N ARG A 104 -4.33 10.23 -2.31
CA ARG A 104 -3.95 11.46 -3.00
C ARG A 104 -5.01 12.54 -2.77
N PRO A 105 -4.59 13.77 -2.41
CA PRO A 105 -5.50 14.91 -2.45
C PRO A 105 -6.07 15.09 -3.85
N LEU A 106 -7.39 15.28 -3.95
CA LEU A 106 -8.03 15.67 -5.20
C LEU A 106 -7.50 17.04 -5.64
N ALA A 107 -7.21 17.19 -6.94
CA ALA A 107 -6.65 18.42 -7.47
C ALA A 107 -7.58 19.62 -7.18
N GLY A 108 -7.06 20.64 -6.52
CA GLY A 108 -7.82 21.84 -6.14
C GLY A 108 -8.60 21.74 -4.81
N TRP A 109 -8.48 20.62 -4.09
CA TRP A 109 -9.14 20.43 -2.79
C TRP A 109 -8.10 20.44 -1.67
N THR A 110 -8.35 21.22 -0.61
CA THR A 110 -7.64 21.04 0.67
C THR A 110 -8.07 19.70 1.26
N SER A 111 -7.12 18.88 1.71
CA SER A 111 -7.36 17.50 2.20
C SER A 111 -8.64 17.39 3.02
N ILE A 112 -9.56 16.53 2.58
CA ILE A 112 -10.76 16.20 3.33
C ILE A 112 -10.56 14.80 3.89
N ASP A 113 -9.89 14.71 5.04
CA ASP A 113 -9.40 13.44 5.59
C ASP A 113 -10.53 12.40 5.76
N HIS A 114 -11.75 12.84 6.11
CA HIS A 114 -12.90 11.94 6.23
C HIS A 114 -13.33 11.26 4.91
N LEU A 115 -13.11 11.91 3.75
CA LEU A 115 -13.41 11.30 2.44
C LEU A 115 -12.42 10.19 2.12
N SER A 116 -11.15 10.36 2.49
CA SER A 116 -10.13 9.32 2.35
C SER A 116 -10.50 8.08 3.15
N HIS A 117 -10.81 8.23 4.45
CA HIS A 117 -11.22 7.08 5.28
C HIS A 117 -12.50 6.41 4.76
N ARG A 118 -13.47 7.18 4.27
CA ARG A 118 -14.69 6.61 3.67
C ARG A 118 -14.39 5.78 2.43
N ASN A 119 -13.56 6.28 1.51
CA ASN A 119 -13.20 5.55 0.30
C ASN A 119 -12.36 4.31 0.61
N LEU A 120 -11.49 4.38 1.63
CA LEU A 120 -10.73 3.24 2.11
C LEU A 120 -11.63 2.14 2.68
N GLN A 121 -12.68 2.51 3.43
CA GLN A 121 -13.64 1.52 3.94
C GLN A 121 -14.41 0.86 2.78
N ILE A 122 -14.86 1.62 1.78
CA ILE A 122 -15.51 1.06 0.59
C ILE A 122 -14.59 0.08 -0.14
N PHE A 123 -13.31 0.45 -0.27
CA PHE A 123 -12.30 -0.41 -0.87
C PHE A 123 -12.09 -1.71 -0.06
N LEU A 124 -11.91 -1.61 1.26
CA LEU A 124 -11.79 -2.75 2.18
C LEU A 124 -13.00 -3.69 2.11
N ASP A 125 -14.21 -3.14 2.09
CA ASP A 125 -15.43 -3.93 1.96
C ASP A 125 -15.50 -4.65 0.61
N GLY A 126 -14.97 -4.04 -0.46
CA GLY A 126 -14.82 -4.67 -1.78
C GLY A 126 -13.78 -5.80 -1.84
N LEU A 127 -12.88 -5.88 -0.87
CA LEU A 127 -11.92 -7.00 -0.73
C LEU A 127 -12.53 -8.19 0.00
N ARG A 128 -13.67 -8.04 0.70
CA ARG A 128 -14.23 -9.14 1.49
C ARG A 128 -14.61 -10.34 0.63
N GLY A 129 -14.33 -11.52 1.16
CA GLY A 129 -14.72 -12.80 0.57
C GLY A 129 -16.14 -13.24 0.96
N PRO A 130 -16.74 -14.15 0.17
CA PRO A 130 -16.27 -14.64 -1.12
C PRO A 130 -16.51 -13.61 -2.26
N ALA A 131 -15.63 -13.62 -3.26
CA ALA A 131 -15.69 -12.69 -4.39
C ALA A 131 -17.02 -12.85 -5.17
N GLN A 132 -17.73 -11.73 -5.39
CA GLN A 132 -18.96 -11.71 -6.20
C GLN A 132 -18.67 -11.67 -7.70
N THR A 133 -17.49 -11.17 -8.08
CA THR A 133 -17.00 -11.01 -9.46
C THR A 133 -15.49 -11.21 -9.48
N GLU A 134 -14.96 -11.86 -10.51
CA GLU A 134 -13.51 -12.00 -10.73
C GLU A 134 -12.88 -10.63 -11.03
N LEU A 135 -11.70 -10.34 -10.47
CA LEU A 135 -10.95 -9.15 -10.87
C LEU A 135 -10.40 -9.31 -12.29
N PRO A 136 -10.46 -8.26 -13.13
CA PRO A 136 -9.87 -8.32 -14.45
C PRO A 136 -8.34 -8.36 -14.39
N GLY A 137 -7.74 -9.26 -15.17
CA GLY A 137 -6.29 -9.38 -15.29
C GLY A 137 -5.64 -10.14 -14.14
N ARG A 138 -4.35 -9.90 -13.91
CA ARG A 138 -3.60 -10.44 -12.77
C ARG A 138 -3.08 -9.30 -11.91
N PRO A 139 -2.85 -9.54 -10.60
CA PRO A 139 -2.11 -8.60 -9.78
C PRO A 139 -0.80 -8.14 -10.41
N ALA A 140 -0.44 -6.88 -10.20
CA ALA A 140 0.79 -6.29 -10.72
C ALA A 140 2.02 -6.89 -10.04
N THR A 141 3.04 -7.26 -10.82
CA THR A 141 4.34 -7.66 -10.23
C THR A 141 5.22 -6.45 -9.99
N VAL A 142 6.28 -6.64 -9.19
CA VAL A 142 7.33 -5.63 -9.02
C VAL A 142 7.96 -5.25 -10.37
N GLU A 143 8.08 -6.21 -11.28
CA GLU A 143 8.58 -6.01 -12.64
C GLU A 143 7.65 -5.12 -13.47
N ASP A 144 6.33 -5.29 -13.38
CA ASP A 144 5.35 -4.45 -14.08
C ASP A 144 5.46 -2.98 -13.65
N LEU A 145 5.62 -2.75 -12.35
CA LEU A 145 5.80 -1.41 -11.78
C LEU A 145 7.09 -0.75 -12.28
N ARG A 146 8.21 -1.49 -12.27
CA ARG A 146 9.51 -1.03 -12.79
C ARG A 146 9.45 -0.68 -14.27
N ALA A 147 8.79 -1.51 -15.09
CA ALA A 147 8.65 -1.27 -16.53
C ALA A 147 7.84 0.00 -16.86
N ASN A 148 6.78 0.26 -16.09
CA ASN A 148 5.98 1.48 -16.26
C ASN A 148 6.73 2.75 -15.83
N ALA A 149 7.53 2.68 -14.76
CA ALA A 149 8.38 3.80 -14.34
C ALA A 149 9.39 4.18 -15.44
N LYS A 150 10.00 3.18 -16.11
CA LYS A 150 10.92 3.40 -17.23
C LYS A 150 10.24 4.09 -18.42
N LYS A 151 9.03 3.65 -18.80
CA LYS A 151 8.24 4.27 -19.89
C LYS A 151 7.91 5.75 -19.64
N LYS A 152 7.68 6.17 -18.39
CA LYS A 152 7.45 7.59 -18.07
C LYS A 152 8.71 8.44 -18.27
N ARG A 153 9.89 7.91 -17.95
CA ARG A 153 11.16 8.62 -18.09
C ARG A 153 11.58 8.82 -19.55
N ASP A 154 11.27 7.87 -20.42
CA ASP A 154 11.59 7.95 -21.85
C ASP A 154 10.61 8.83 -22.64
N ARG A 155 9.53 9.33 -22.01
CA ARG A 155 8.48 10.18 -22.61
C ARG A 155 8.52 11.64 -22.15
N GLY A 156 9.43 12.00 -21.25
CA GLY A 156 9.63 13.38 -20.75
C GLY A 156 11.00 13.88 -21.15
#